data_AF-R4Z064-F1
#
_entry.id   AF-R4Z064-F1
#
_cell.length_a   1.000
_cell.length_b   1.000
_cell.length_c   1.000
_cell.angle_alpha   90.00
_cell.angle_beta   90.00
_cell.angle_gamma   90.00
#
_symmetry.space_group_name_H-M   'P 1'
#
loop_
_entity.id
_entity.type
_entity.pdbx_description
1 polymer ?
#
loop_
_entity_poly.entity_id
_entity_poly.type
_entity_poly.pdbx_seq_one_letter_code
_entity_poly.pdbx_strand_id
1 'polypeptide(L)'
;MSTFRSLAASLAIVLLGPLTPLPGAEPKAPVTPTARPGDRPTWNGSRPRFVPPVDAPIADPFRAPSGPFGPGNRGIEYATAPGTPVRAIGDGVVAFAGQVAGRGVVSIDHPSGLRSTYTGLGDIFVRSGQSVAQGGPVGRTVTRLHLGLLDGRRYLDPAAFFGGSPAVLVE
;
A
#
# COMPACT_ATOMS: atom_id res chain seq x y z
N MET A 1 -44.95 -47.55 -68.54
CA MET A 1 -43.56 -47.10 -68.82
C MET A 1 -43.38 -45.78 -68.06
N SER A 2 -42.79 -45.83 -66.87
CA SER A 2 -41.39 -45.41 -66.58
C SER A 2 -41.18 -43.92 -66.94
N THR A 3 -40.79 -43.01 -66.05
CA THR A 3 -39.73 -43.11 -65.02
C THR A 3 -39.78 -41.93 -64.01
N PHE A 4 -39.25 -42.22 -62.83
CA PHE A 4 -38.85 -41.32 -61.74
C PHE A 4 -37.86 -40.21 -62.14
N ARG A 5 -37.86 -39.09 -61.38
CA ARG A 5 -36.68 -38.24 -61.02
C ARG A 5 -37.10 -37.17 -59.99
N SER A 6 -36.88 -37.40 -58.70
CA SER A 6 -35.70 -37.03 -57.88
C SER A 6 -35.85 -35.68 -57.16
N LEU A 7 -36.07 -35.78 -55.85
CA LEU A 7 -35.99 -34.73 -54.83
C LEU A 7 -34.54 -34.23 -54.72
N ALA A 8 -34.33 -32.91 -54.69
CA ALA A 8 -33.07 -32.32 -54.23
C ALA A 8 -33.35 -31.51 -52.95
N ALA A 9 -32.85 -32.03 -51.82
CA ALA A 9 -32.86 -31.35 -50.53
C ALA A 9 -31.84 -30.21 -50.55
N SER A 10 -32.28 -28.98 -50.23
CA SER A 10 -31.40 -27.83 -50.08
C SER A 10 -30.82 -27.81 -48.67
N LEU A 11 -29.50 -27.93 -48.56
CA LEU A 11 -28.73 -27.82 -47.33
C LEU A 11 -28.43 -26.33 -47.07
N ALA A 12 -29.00 -25.76 -46.01
CA ALA A 12 -28.64 -24.42 -45.55
C ALA A 12 -27.32 -24.47 -44.79
N ILE A 13 -26.27 -23.88 -45.36
CA ILE A 13 -24.97 -23.67 -44.69
C ILE A 13 -25.11 -22.44 -43.78
N VAL A 14 -25.11 -22.65 -42.47
CA VAL A 14 -24.96 -21.56 -41.49
C VAL A 14 -23.48 -21.21 -41.43
N LEU A 15 -23.10 -20.07 -42.00
CA LEU A 15 -21.75 -19.50 -41.87
C LEU A 15 -21.55 -18.97 -40.45
N LEU A 16 -20.77 -19.70 -39.66
CA LEU A 16 -20.27 -19.28 -38.35
C LEU A 16 -19.13 -18.28 -38.57
N GLY A 17 -19.43 -16.98 -38.52
CA GLY A 17 -18.41 -15.93 -38.51
C GLY A 17 -17.58 -15.94 -37.22
N PRO A 18 -16.31 -15.49 -37.23
CA PRO A 18 -15.49 -15.49 -36.03
C PRO A 18 -16.01 -14.47 -35.00
N LEU A 19 -16.22 -14.93 -33.77
CA LEU A 19 -16.45 -14.07 -32.61
C LEU A 19 -15.22 -13.17 -32.39
N THR A 20 -15.37 -11.86 -32.60
CA THR A 20 -14.44 -10.86 -32.09
C THR A 20 -14.59 -10.76 -30.56
N PRO A 21 -13.55 -11.03 -29.76
CA PRO A 21 -13.63 -10.83 -28.31
C PRO A 21 -13.67 -9.33 -27.97
N LEU A 22 -14.53 -8.96 -27.01
CA LEU A 22 -14.66 -7.61 -26.48
C LEU A 22 -13.36 -7.16 -25.75
N PRO A 23 -12.88 -5.92 -25.95
CA PRO A 23 -11.83 -5.35 -25.11
C PRO A 23 -12.45 -4.86 -23.79
N GLY A 24 -12.04 -5.41 -22.65
CA GLY A 24 -12.49 -4.86 -21.35
C GLY A 24 -12.51 -5.78 -20.13
N ALA A 25 -12.00 -7.01 -20.20
CA ALA A 25 -11.74 -7.83 -19.02
C ALA A 25 -10.26 -8.22 -19.01
N GLU A 26 -9.41 -7.35 -18.43
CA GLU A 26 -8.05 -7.75 -18.08
C GLU A 26 -8.13 -8.99 -17.16
N PRO A 27 -7.33 -10.04 -17.43
CA PRO A 27 -7.17 -11.14 -16.50
C PRO A 27 -6.74 -10.56 -15.15
N LYS A 28 -7.57 -10.77 -14.12
CA LYS A 28 -7.23 -10.43 -12.73
C LYS A 28 -5.91 -11.17 -12.43
N ALA A 29 -4.81 -10.43 -12.37
CA ALA A 29 -3.50 -11.00 -12.10
C ALA A 29 -3.58 -11.91 -10.87
N PRO A 30 -2.85 -13.04 -10.83
CA PRO A 30 -2.87 -13.91 -9.67
C PRO A 30 -2.49 -13.06 -8.46
N VAL A 31 -3.41 -12.95 -7.50
CA VAL A 31 -3.07 -12.47 -6.16
C VAL A 31 -2.06 -13.47 -5.60
N THR A 32 -0.77 -13.13 -5.68
CA THR A 32 0.25 -13.93 -5.01
C THR A 32 -0.12 -13.94 -3.51
N PRO A 33 -0.18 -15.11 -2.86
CA PRO A 33 -0.56 -15.19 -1.46
C PRO A 33 0.24 -14.21 -0.63
N THR A 34 -0.47 -13.33 0.08
CA THR A 34 0.06 -12.50 1.16
C THR A 34 1.03 -13.36 1.97
N ALA A 35 2.29 -12.94 2.05
CA ALA A 35 3.31 -13.60 2.88
C ALA A 35 2.68 -14.00 4.21
N ARG A 36 2.85 -15.27 4.60
CA ARG A 36 2.24 -15.78 5.84
C ARG A 36 2.73 -14.88 6.99
N PRO A 37 1.95 -14.66 8.06
CA PRO A 37 2.37 -13.84 9.21
C PRO A 37 3.70 -14.24 9.92
N GLY A 38 4.49 -15.19 9.39
CA GLY A 38 5.82 -15.58 9.85
C GLY A 38 6.94 -15.51 8.79
N ASP A 39 6.66 -15.15 7.53
CA ASP A 39 7.68 -15.10 6.46
C ASP A 39 8.35 -13.72 6.32
N ARG A 40 8.07 -12.79 7.23
CA ARG A 40 8.70 -11.46 7.19
C ARG A 40 10.14 -11.57 7.65
N PRO A 41 11.08 -10.89 6.98
CA PRO A 41 12.42 -10.71 7.53
C PRO A 41 12.31 -10.10 8.93
N THR A 42 12.92 -10.74 9.91
CA THR A 42 13.17 -10.08 11.19
C THR A 42 14.20 -8.97 10.97
N TRP A 43 14.13 -7.90 11.77
CA TRP A 43 15.07 -6.81 11.61
C TRP A 43 16.51 -7.32 11.74
N ASN A 44 17.31 -7.17 10.69
CA ASN A 44 18.69 -7.65 10.63
C ASN A 44 19.70 -6.71 11.34
N GLY A 45 19.21 -5.72 12.09
CA GLY A 45 20.02 -4.69 12.75
C GLY A 45 20.52 -3.56 11.82
N SER A 46 20.24 -3.63 10.51
CA SER A 46 20.57 -2.53 9.58
C SER A 46 19.80 -1.27 9.95
N ARG A 47 20.45 -0.11 9.96
CA ARG A 47 19.77 1.18 10.14
C ARG A 47 19.48 1.79 8.78
N PRO A 48 18.30 1.53 8.17
CA PRO A 48 17.95 2.17 6.92
C PRO A 48 17.95 3.69 7.12
N ARG A 49 18.42 4.41 6.09
CA ARG A 49 18.42 5.87 6.09
C ARG A 49 17.15 6.36 5.41
N PHE A 50 16.05 6.33 6.16
CA PHE A 50 14.75 6.76 5.68
C PHE A 50 14.71 8.28 5.46
N VAL A 51 13.71 8.71 4.70
CA VAL A 51 13.37 10.12 4.49
C VAL A 51 12.03 10.45 5.17
N PRO A 52 11.83 11.70 5.63
CA PRO A 52 10.53 12.14 6.11
C PRO A 52 9.45 11.96 5.02
N PRO A 53 8.26 11.47 5.39
CA PRO A 53 7.18 11.19 4.43
C PRO A 53 6.48 12.46 3.92
N VAL A 54 6.73 13.61 4.53
CA VAL A 54 6.14 14.91 4.24
C VAL A 54 7.13 16.03 4.58
N ASP A 55 6.92 17.21 4.01
CA ASP A 55 7.64 18.45 4.35
C ASP A 55 6.82 19.27 5.36
N ALA A 56 6.63 18.68 6.55
CA ALA A 56 5.93 19.31 7.67
C ALA A 56 6.71 19.01 8.96
N PRO A 57 6.58 19.85 10.00
CA PRO A 57 7.25 19.58 11.26
C PRO A 57 6.49 18.53 12.08
N ILE A 58 7.21 17.84 12.96
CA ILE A 58 6.65 16.91 13.93
C ILE A 58 5.93 17.72 15.01
N ALA A 59 4.64 17.48 15.17
CA ALA A 59 3.78 18.10 16.18
C ALA A 59 3.69 17.26 17.45
N ASP A 60 3.75 15.93 17.31
CA ASP A 60 3.71 15.02 18.45
C ASP A 60 4.82 13.96 18.31
N PRO A 61 5.90 14.04 19.11
CA PRO A 61 7.01 13.08 19.06
C PRO A 61 6.61 11.69 19.53
N PHE A 62 7.48 10.71 19.24
CA PHE A 62 7.34 9.36 19.74
C PHE A 62 7.46 9.29 21.26
N ARG A 63 6.59 8.49 21.88
CA ARG A 63 6.66 8.14 23.30
C ARG A 63 6.38 6.66 23.44
N ALA A 64 7.40 5.90 23.80
CA ALA A 64 7.28 4.47 24.04
C ALA A 64 6.16 4.21 25.06
N PRO A 65 5.18 3.34 24.75
CA PRO A 65 4.10 3.06 25.68
C PRO A 65 4.65 2.25 26.87
N SER A 66 4.22 2.58 28.09
CA SER A 66 4.61 1.87 29.32
C SER A 66 4.06 0.43 29.42
N GLY A 67 3.17 0.06 28.51
CA GLY A 67 2.60 -1.28 28.36
C GLY A 67 1.70 -1.34 27.12
N PRO A 68 1.08 -2.49 26.79
CA PRO A 68 0.27 -2.64 25.57
C PRO A 68 -0.83 -1.58 25.43
N PHE A 69 -1.45 -1.19 26.54
CA PHE A 69 -2.50 -0.17 26.62
C PHE A 69 -2.07 1.12 27.30
N GLY A 70 -0.77 1.28 27.58
CA GLY A 70 -0.24 2.48 28.21
C GLY A 70 -0.41 3.72 27.32
N PRO A 71 -0.46 4.92 27.92
CA PRO A 71 -0.45 6.18 27.18
C PRO A 71 0.86 6.34 26.41
N GLY A 72 0.83 7.10 25.32
CA GLY A 72 1.99 7.36 24.48
C GLY A 72 1.62 7.56 23.03
N ASN A 73 2.61 7.95 22.23
CA ASN A 73 2.51 8.01 20.77
C ASN A 73 3.36 6.89 20.19
N ARG A 74 2.71 5.90 19.56
CA ARG A 74 3.33 4.68 19.01
C ARG A 74 3.94 4.91 17.61
N GLY A 75 4.32 6.16 17.34
CA GLY A 75 4.83 6.69 16.09
C GLY A 75 5.15 8.17 16.28
N ILE A 76 5.05 8.96 15.23
CA ILE A 76 5.13 10.43 15.26
C ILE A 76 3.95 11.03 14.51
N GLU A 77 3.46 12.18 14.95
CA GLU A 77 2.44 12.95 14.23
C GLU A 77 3.07 14.18 13.58
N TYR A 78 2.81 14.36 12.28
CA TYR A 78 3.17 15.56 11.53
C TYR A 78 2.03 16.58 11.51
N ALA A 79 2.38 17.88 11.58
CA ALA A 79 1.43 18.99 11.44
C ALA A 79 0.97 19.20 9.98
N THR A 80 0.44 18.17 9.33
CA THR A 80 -0.03 18.25 7.94
C THR A 80 -1.44 18.82 7.84
N ALA A 81 -1.69 19.63 6.81
CA ALA A 81 -3.04 20.06 6.40
C ALA A 81 -3.68 19.03 5.46
N PRO A 82 -5.01 19.03 5.26
CA PRO A 82 -5.64 18.21 4.22
C PRO A 82 -5.03 18.47 2.83
N GLY A 83 -4.88 17.42 2.03
CA GLY A 83 -4.29 17.45 0.70
C GLY A 83 -2.76 17.39 0.67
N THR A 84 -2.07 17.38 1.81
CA THR A 84 -0.59 17.31 1.85
C THR A 84 -0.12 16.02 1.19
N PRO A 85 0.77 16.07 0.18
CA PRO A 85 1.32 14.87 -0.46
C PRO A 85 2.15 14.04 0.52
N VAL A 86 1.94 12.74 0.52
CA VAL A 86 2.67 11.78 1.36
C VAL A 86 3.49 10.85 0.47
N ARG A 87 4.75 10.64 0.84
CA ARG A 87 5.71 9.78 0.15
C ARG A 87 6.20 8.65 1.05
N ALA A 88 6.65 7.56 0.43
CA ALA A 88 7.22 6.42 1.12
C ALA A 88 8.55 6.80 1.78
N ILE A 89 8.73 6.48 3.06
CA ILE A 89 9.96 6.80 3.80
C ILE A 89 11.18 6.01 3.32
N GLY A 90 10.96 4.90 2.61
CA GLY A 90 11.97 3.96 2.15
C GLY A 90 11.41 3.00 1.10
N ASP A 91 12.30 2.31 0.39
CA ASP A 91 11.93 1.25 -0.55
C ASP A 91 11.17 0.14 0.18
N GLY A 92 10.20 -0.47 -0.48
CA GLY A 92 9.48 -1.60 0.12
C GLY A 92 8.32 -2.11 -0.71
N VAL A 93 7.56 -3.01 -0.10
CA VAL A 93 6.35 -3.59 -0.67
C VAL A 93 5.17 -3.21 0.21
N VAL A 94 4.10 -2.69 -0.40
CA VAL A 94 2.89 -2.30 0.30
C VAL A 94 2.21 -3.55 0.85
N ALA A 95 2.17 -3.68 2.16
CA ALA A 95 1.54 -4.79 2.85
C ALA A 95 0.05 -4.60 3.09
N PHE A 96 -0.40 -3.34 3.14
CA PHE A 96 -1.80 -2.97 3.30
C PHE A 96 -2.03 -1.59 2.70
N ALA A 97 -3.17 -1.40 2.06
CA ALA A 97 -3.66 -0.12 1.58
C ALA A 97 -5.19 -0.14 1.63
N GLY A 98 -5.80 0.69 2.48
CA GLY A 98 -7.25 0.70 2.64
C GLY A 98 -7.73 1.51 3.84
N GLN A 99 -9.00 1.33 4.19
CA GLN A 99 -9.65 2.03 5.31
C GLN A 99 -9.61 1.19 6.59
N VAL A 100 -9.25 1.81 7.71
CA VAL A 100 -9.29 1.22 9.05
C VAL A 100 -9.99 2.20 9.98
N ALA A 101 -11.12 1.80 10.57
CA ALA A 101 -11.93 2.65 11.44
C ALA A 101 -12.23 4.05 10.82
N GLY A 102 -12.53 4.07 9.51
CA GLY A 102 -12.85 5.29 8.77
C GLY A 102 -11.66 6.18 8.41
N ARG A 103 -10.42 5.70 8.57
CA ARG A 103 -9.20 6.43 8.21
C ARG A 103 -8.43 5.68 7.13
N GLY A 104 -7.88 6.41 6.16
CA GLY A 104 -6.97 5.84 5.17
C GLY A 104 -5.65 5.44 5.83
N VAL A 105 -5.26 4.19 5.63
CA VAL A 105 -4.05 3.57 6.16
C VAL A 105 -3.30 2.85 5.05
N VAL A 106 -1.98 3.06 5.02
CA VAL A 106 -1.04 2.28 4.20
C VAL A 106 0.03 1.71 5.12
N SER A 107 0.42 0.45 4.93
CA SER A 107 1.60 -0.13 5.57
C SER A 107 2.57 -0.65 4.52
N ILE A 108 3.87 -0.41 4.71
CA ILE A 108 4.94 -0.85 3.80
C ILE A 108 5.93 -1.72 4.58
N ASP A 109 6.19 -2.92 4.08
CA ASP A 109 7.30 -3.77 4.53
C ASP A 109 8.59 -3.35 3.82
N HIS A 110 9.62 -3.04 4.59
CA HIS A 110 10.92 -2.63 4.07
C HIS A 110 11.89 -3.83 4.02
N PRO A 111 12.88 -3.82 3.11
CA PRO A 111 13.91 -4.87 3.03
C PRO A 111 14.71 -5.07 4.32
N SER A 112 14.77 -4.06 5.18
CA SER A 112 15.41 -4.16 6.50
C SER A 112 14.67 -5.07 7.48
N GLY A 113 13.43 -5.45 7.20
CA GLY A 113 12.53 -6.16 8.14
C GLY A 113 11.66 -5.23 8.99
N LEU A 114 11.83 -3.91 8.84
CA LEU A 114 10.96 -2.92 9.48
C LEU A 114 9.68 -2.70 8.67
N ARG A 115 8.58 -2.37 9.36
CA ARG A 115 7.32 -1.96 8.74
C ARG A 115 6.98 -0.53 9.11
N SER A 116 6.74 0.31 8.10
CA SER A 116 6.15 1.63 8.30
C SER A 116 4.62 1.58 8.11
N THR A 117 3.91 2.44 8.82
CA THR A 117 2.45 2.64 8.67
C THR A 117 2.11 4.12 8.63
N TYR A 118 1.36 4.52 7.61
CA TYR A 118 0.92 5.88 7.34
C TYR A 118 -0.59 5.93 7.61
N THR A 119 -1.02 6.74 8.57
CA THR A 119 -2.44 6.88 8.94
C THR A 119 -2.86 8.34 8.86
N GLY A 120 -4.10 8.59 8.43
CA GLY A 120 -4.61 9.95 8.22
C GLY A 120 -4.67 10.37 6.76
N LEU A 121 -4.65 9.38 5.85
CA LEU A 121 -4.79 9.60 4.41
C LEU A 121 -6.28 9.76 4.04
N GLY A 122 -6.56 10.74 3.18
CA GLY A 122 -7.84 10.89 2.49
C GLY A 122 -7.84 10.15 1.15
N ASP A 123 -6.73 10.28 0.42
CA ASP A 123 -6.51 9.57 -0.84
C ASP A 123 -5.35 8.58 -0.69
N ILE A 124 -5.50 7.40 -1.29
CA ILE A 124 -4.46 6.36 -1.32
C ILE A 124 -4.09 6.09 -2.78
N PHE A 125 -2.80 6.21 -3.11
CA PHE A 125 -2.29 6.08 -4.48
C PHE A 125 -1.64 4.72 -4.76
N VAL A 126 -1.52 3.88 -3.74
CA VAL A 126 -0.86 2.57 -3.83
C VAL A 126 -1.84 1.43 -3.52
N ARG A 127 -1.47 0.21 -3.93
CA ARG A 127 -2.27 -1.00 -3.70
C ARG A 127 -1.45 -2.06 -2.96
N SER A 128 -2.13 -2.94 -2.22
CA SER A 128 -1.46 -4.09 -1.58
C SER A 128 -0.67 -4.92 -2.60
N GLY A 129 0.55 -5.33 -2.23
CA GLY A 129 1.50 -6.05 -3.09
C GLY A 129 2.34 -5.16 -4.01
N GLN A 130 2.05 -3.86 -4.11
CA GLN A 130 2.81 -2.94 -4.96
C GLN A 130 4.19 -2.65 -4.38
N SER A 131 5.23 -2.75 -5.20
CA SER A 131 6.56 -2.22 -4.86
C SER A 131 6.58 -0.71 -4.96
N VAL A 132 7.20 -0.06 -3.99
CA VAL A 132 7.39 1.40 -3.94
C VAL A 132 8.85 1.72 -3.70
N ALA A 133 9.33 2.78 -4.36
CA ALA A 133 10.64 3.34 -4.10
C ALA A 133 10.56 4.39 -2.98
N GLN A 134 11.66 4.61 -2.26
CA GLN A 134 11.83 5.70 -1.32
C GLN A 134 11.50 7.03 -2.01
N GLY A 135 10.68 7.86 -1.37
CA GLY A 135 10.19 9.12 -1.94
C GLY A 135 9.03 8.97 -2.93
N GLY A 136 8.66 7.74 -3.31
CA GLY A 136 7.52 7.48 -4.19
C GLY A 136 6.17 7.86 -3.55
N PRO A 137 5.16 8.22 -4.36
CA PRO A 137 3.87 8.70 -3.86
C PRO A 137 3.09 7.59 -3.15
N VAL A 138 2.54 7.91 -1.98
CA VAL A 138 1.69 7.00 -1.17
C VAL A 138 0.24 7.47 -1.14
N GLY A 139 0.02 8.78 -1.03
CA GLY A 139 -1.33 9.33 -0.90
C GLY A 139 -1.34 10.83 -0.60
N ARG A 140 -2.50 11.31 -0.14
CA ARG A 140 -2.68 12.65 0.40
C ARG A 140 -3.38 12.59 1.74
N THR A 141 -2.99 13.46 2.66
CA THR A 141 -3.60 13.55 3.99
C THR A 141 -5.01 14.12 3.94
N VAL A 142 -5.84 13.78 4.92
CA VAL A 142 -7.10 14.48 5.24
C VAL A 142 -7.03 15.16 6.62
N THR A 143 -5.97 14.87 7.38
CA THR A 143 -5.73 15.39 8.73
C THR A 143 -4.21 15.40 9.01
N ARG A 144 -3.80 15.42 10.28
CA ARG A 144 -2.42 15.15 10.68
C ARG A 144 -2.02 13.73 10.28
N LEU A 145 -0.81 13.59 9.76
CA LEU A 145 -0.26 12.30 9.36
C LEU A 145 0.42 11.66 10.57
N HIS A 146 -0.05 10.48 10.92
CA HIS A 146 0.65 9.59 11.83
C HIS A 146 1.58 8.68 11.04
N LEU A 147 2.85 8.62 11.43
CA LEU A 147 3.82 7.65 10.95
C LEU A 147 4.23 6.72 12.10
N GLY A 148 3.88 5.43 11.99
CA GLY A 148 4.37 4.38 12.87
C GLY A 148 5.52 3.59 12.24
N LEU A 149 6.41 3.05 13.09
CA LEU A 149 7.47 2.14 12.67
C LEU A 149 7.53 0.94 13.62
N LEU A 150 7.56 -0.26 13.04
CA LEU A 150 7.54 -1.52 13.76
C LEU A 150 8.74 -2.39 13.41
N ASP A 151 9.32 -3.01 14.44
CA ASP A 151 10.18 -4.18 14.38
C ASP A 151 9.40 -5.37 14.98
N GLY A 152 8.83 -6.21 14.12
CA GLY A 152 7.88 -7.23 14.53
C GLY A 152 6.66 -6.64 15.25
N ARG A 153 6.64 -6.73 16.58
CA ARG A 153 5.58 -6.17 17.46
C ARG A 153 6.03 -4.95 18.25
N ARG A 154 7.31 -4.58 18.18
CA ARG A 154 7.90 -3.49 18.96
C ARG A 154 7.80 -2.19 18.16
N TYR A 155 7.22 -1.17 18.79
CA TYR A 155 7.21 0.19 18.24
C TYR A 155 8.59 0.82 18.39
N LEU A 156 9.03 1.46 17.32
CA LEU A 156 10.27 2.22 17.25
C LEU A 156 9.95 3.69 17.00
N ASP A 157 10.82 4.57 17.45
CA ASP A 157 10.81 5.98 17.05
C ASP A 157 11.20 6.09 15.57
N PRO A 158 10.30 6.49 14.65
CA PRO A 158 10.63 6.66 13.24
C PRO A 158 11.70 7.74 13.02
N ALA A 159 11.73 8.79 13.86
CA ALA A 159 12.65 9.91 13.73
C ALA A 159 14.12 9.48 13.86
N ALA A 160 14.39 8.44 14.64
CA ALA A 160 15.74 7.89 14.84
C ALA A 160 16.35 7.23 13.59
N PHE A 161 15.56 7.03 12.52
CA PHE A 161 15.98 6.40 11.27
C PHE A 161 16.04 7.37 10.09
N PHE A 162 15.74 8.65 10.31
CA PHE A 162 15.90 9.65 9.26
C PHE A 162 17.36 10.05 9.09
N GLY A 163 17.75 10.34 7.85
CA GLY A 163 19.12 10.73 7.51
C GLY A 163 19.62 12.05 8.10
N GLY A 164 18.83 12.74 8.92
CA GLY A 164 19.15 13.99 9.61
C GLY A 164 18.12 14.28 10.70
N SER A 165 18.32 15.36 11.47
CA SER A 165 17.37 15.78 12.52
C SER A 165 16.06 16.27 11.89
N PRO A 166 14.90 15.66 12.17
CA PRO A 166 13.63 16.17 11.68
C PRO A 166 13.31 17.52 12.30
N ALA A 167 12.60 18.38 11.57
CA ALA A 167 12.05 19.60 12.13
C ALA A 167 10.96 19.24 13.15
N VAL A 168 11.07 19.78 14.35
CA VAL A 168 10.10 19.60 15.44
C VAL A 168 9.44 20.96 15.70
N LEU A 169 8.12 20.98 15.85
CA LEU A 169 7.44 22.18 16.33
C LEU A 169 7.83 22.41 17.80
N VAL A 170 8.43 23.56 18.05
CA VAL A 170 8.63 24.10 19.39
C VAL A 170 7.55 25.17 19.57
N GLU A 171 6.62 24.91 20.49
CA GLU A 171 5.61 25.87 20.94
C GLU A 171 6.23 26.86 21.96
#